data_AF-A0A351JVK1-F1
#
_entry.id   AF-A0A351JVK1-F1
#
_cell.length_a   1.000
_cell.length_b   1.000
_cell.length_c   1.000
_cell.angle_alpha   90.00
_cell.angle_beta   90.00
_cell.angle_gamma   90.00
#
_symmetry.space_group_name_H-M   'P 1'
#
loop_
_entity.id
_entity.type
_entity.pdbx_description
1 polymer ?
#
loop_
_entity_poly.entity_id
_entity_poly.type
_entity_poly.pdbx_seq_one_letter_code
_entity_poly.pdbx_strand_id
1 'polypeptide(L)' 'MRAVVGLGNVGIEFAATRHNVGFWVVERLLVRGKWR' A
#
# COMPACT_ATOMS: atom_id res chain seq x y z
N MET A 1 12.10 -16.42 -4.38
CA MET A 1 11.08 -15.63 -3.64
C MET A 1 10.73 -14.39 -4.45
N ARG A 2 9.50 -13.88 -4.31
CA ARG A 2 9.04 -12.62 -4.92
C ARG A 2 8.38 -11.77 -3.85
N ALA A 3 8.50 -10.44 -3.96
CA ALA A 3 7.91 -9.49 -3.02
C ALA A 3 7.22 -8.36 -3.77
N VAL A 4 6.15 -7.82 -3.18
CA VAL A 4 5.49 -6.58 -3.61
C VAL A 4 5.60 -5.61 -2.45
N VAL A 5 6.04 -4.38 -2.73
CA VAL A 5 6.29 -3.35 -1.72
C VAL A 5 5.48 -2.11 -2.08
N GLY A 6 4.69 -1.62 -1.14
CA GLY A 6 4.01 -0.33 -1.25
C GLY A 6 4.90 0.75 -0.65
N LEU A 7 5.29 1.74 -1.44
CA LEU A 7 6.05 2.90 -0.94
C LEU A 7 5.11 4.02 -0.47
N GLY A 8 5.55 4.78 0.52
CA GLY A 8 4.81 5.91 1.11
C GLY A 8 5.47 6.45 2.39
N ASN A 9 4.88 7.50 2.95
CA ASN A 9 5.26 8.10 4.23
C ASN A 9 4.34 7.64 5.36
N VAL A 10 4.90 7.47 6.56
CA VAL A 10 4.18 7.07 7.78
C VAL A 10 3.62 8.31 8.47
N GLY A 11 2.38 8.22 8.99
CA GLY A 11 1.66 9.32 9.64
C GLY A 11 0.26 9.49 9.06
N ILE A 12 -0.72 9.86 9.91
CA ILE A 12 -2.12 10.04 9.48
C ILE A 12 -2.26 11.23 8.53
N GLU A 13 -1.41 12.24 8.70
CA GLU A 13 -1.31 13.43 7.87
C GLU A 13 -0.92 13.10 6.40
N PHE A 14 -0.24 11.98 6.16
CA PHE A 14 0.17 11.55 4.81
C PHE A 14 -0.80 10.55 4.17
N ALA A 15 -1.75 10.02 4.93
CA ALA A 15 -2.61 8.91 4.51
C ALA A 15 -3.38 9.19 3.22
N ALA A 16 -3.80 10.43 2.98
CA ALA A 16 -4.55 10.86 1.80
C ALA A 16 -3.67 11.50 0.69
N THR A 17 -2.34 11.48 0.83
CA THR A 17 -1.44 12.06 -0.17
C THR A 17 -1.18 11.10 -1.34
N ARG A 18 -1.01 11.64 -2.56
CA ARG A 18 -0.69 10.81 -3.74
C ARG A 18 0.62 10.03 -3.60
N HIS A 19 1.54 10.51 -2.76
CA HIS A 19 2.80 9.82 -2.45
C HIS A 19 2.57 8.44 -1.81
N ASN A 20 1.43 8.25 -1.14
CA ASN A 20 1.05 7.00 -0.48
C ASN A 20 0.23 6.05 -1.36
N VAL A 21 0.19 6.26 -2.68
CA VAL A 21 -0.52 5.35 -3.61
C VAL A 21 -0.02 3.90 -3.50
N GLY A 22 1.28 3.70 -3.21
CA GLY A 22 1.84 2.38 -2.98
C GLY A 22 1.22 1.66 -1.78
N PHE A 23 1.03 2.36 -0.66
CA PHE A 23 0.33 1.82 0.51
C PHE A 23 -1.12 1.46 0.17
N TRP A 24 -1.85 2.32 -0.55
CA TRP A 24 -3.24 2.05 -0.92
C TRP A 24 -3.41 0.85 -1.85
N VAL A 25 -2.43 0.60 -2.72
CA VAL A 25 -2.44 -0.58 -3.61
C VAL A 25 -2.24 -1.85 -2.80
N VAL A 26 -1.24 -1.88 -1.91
CA VAL A 26 -0.98 -3.05 -1.06
C VAL A 26 -2.16 -3.36 -0.15
N GLU A 27 -2.76 -2.34 0.47
CA GLU A 27 -3.97 -2.50 1.28
C GLU A 27 -5.10 -3.14 0.47
N ARG A 28 -5.40 -2.63 -0.73
CA ARG A 28 -6.42 -3.22 -1.61
C ARG A 28 -6.08 -4.62 -2.08
N LEU A 29 -4.80 -4.94 -2.31
CA LEU A 29 -4.34 -6.28 -2.67
C LEU A 29 -4.57 -7.29 -1.54
N LEU A 30 -4.37 -6.88 -0.28
CA LEU A 30 -4.64 -7.73 0.88
C LEU A 30 -6.15 -7.92 1.12
N VAL A 31 -6.95 -6.86 0.92
CA VAL A 31 -8.39 -6.90 1.18
C VAL A 31 -9.17 -7.62 0.07
N ARG A 32 -8.76 -7.45 -1.20
CA ARG A 32 -9.50 -7.95 -2.37
C ARG A 32 -8.81 -9.09 -3.11
N GLY A 33 -7.51 -9.29 -2.88
CA GLY A 33 -6.70 -10.27 -3.60
C GLY A 33 -6.52 -11.57 -2.83
N LYS A 34 -6.18 -12.64 -3.56
CA LYS A 34 -5.71 -13.91 -3.00
C LYS A 34 -4.18 -13.95 -2.96
N TRP A 35 -3.55 -12.89 -2.45
CA TRP A 35 -2.08 -12.85 -2.35
C TRP A 35 -1.63 -14.01 -1.44
N ARG A 36 -0.83 -14.93 -2.00
CA ARG A 36 -0.32 -16.15 -1.37
C ARG A 36 1.19 -16.20 -1.47
#